data_AF-A0A0K8R303-F1
#
_entry.id   AF-A0A0K8R303-F1
#
_cell.length_a   1.000
_cell.length_b   1.000
_cell.length_c   1.000
_cell.angle_alpha   90.00
_cell.angle_beta   90.00
_cell.angle_gamma   90.00
#
_symmetry.space_group_name_H-M   'P 1'
#
loop_
_entity.id
_entity.type
_entity.pdbx_description
1 polymer ?
#
loop_
_entity_poly.entity_id
_entity_poly.type
_entity_poly.pdbx_seq_one_letter_code
_entity_poly.pdbx_strand_id
1 'polypeptide(L)'
;ADQLSEEQIAEFKEAFSLFDRDGDGSITTKELGTVMRSLGQNPTEAELADMINEIDTNGSGAIDFPEFLILMARKMKEGDTEEELVQAFKVFDRDGNGFISAQELRHVMTNLGEK
;
A
#
# COMPACT_ATOMS: atom_id res chain seq x y z
N ALA A 1 -5.21 -12.21 13.86
CA ALA A 1 -5.73 -11.75 12.57
C ALA A 1 -5.76 -10.25 12.66
N ASP A 2 -4.86 -9.56 11.96
CA ASP A 2 -4.86 -8.11 11.88
C ASP A 2 -6.18 -7.67 11.25
N GLN A 3 -7.10 -7.19 12.09
CA GLN A 3 -8.37 -6.65 11.65
C GLN A 3 -8.10 -5.19 11.26
N LEU A 4 -8.30 -4.87 9.99
CA LEU A 4 -8.32 -3.49 9.53
C LEU A 4 -9.37 -2.72 10.35
N SER A 5 -9.04 -1.51 10.80
CA SER A 5 -9.99 -0.67 11.54
C SER A 5 -11.13 -0.21 10.61
N GLU A 6 -12.27 0.18 11.18
CA GLU A 6 -13.39 0.74 10.40
C GLU A 6 -12.97 1.98 9.59
N GLU A 7 -12.05 2.80 10.13
CA GLU A 7 -11.46 3.94 9.43
C GLU A 7 -10.61 3.51 8.22
N GLN A 8 -9.74 2.50 8.38
CA GLN A 8 -8.94 1.96 7.28
C GLN A 8 -9.82 1.34 6.19
N ILE A 9 -10.88 0.62 6.58
CA ILE A 9 -11.84 0.05 5.64
C ILE A 9 -12.55 1.17 4.88
N ALA A 10 -12.90 2.28 5.55
CA ALA A 10 -13.51 3.44 4.90
C ALA A 10 -12.56 4.10 3.88
N GLU A 11 -11.28 4.31 4.25
CA GLU A 11 -10.26 4.83 3.33
C GLU A 11 -10.06 3.91 2.11
N PHE A 12 -9.99 2.60 2.33
CA PHE A 12 -9.89 1.65 1.22
C PHE A 12 -11.14 1.60 0.36
N LYS A 13 -12.31 1.85 0.94
CA LYS A 13 -13.55 1.95 0.19
C LYS A 13 -13.60 3.21 -0.67
N GLU A 14 -13.11 4.34 -0.17
CA GLU A 14 -12.94 5.54 -0.97
C GLU A 14 -11.94 5.31 -2.11
N ALA A 15 -10.78 4.70 -1.81
CA ALA A 15 -9.82 4.33 -2.83
C ALA A 15 -10.42 3.38 -3.87
N PHE A 16 -11.15 2.35 -3.44
CA PHE A 16 -11.83 1.40 -4.32
C PHE A 16 -12.79 2.10 -5.28
N SER A 17 -13.57 3.07 -4.78
CA SER A 17 -14.49 3.86 -5.63
C SER A 17 -13.80 4.79 -6.62
N LEU A 18 -12.49 5.04 -6.50
CA LEU A 18 -11.73 5.72 -7.55
C LEU A 18 -11.44 4.79 -8.74
N PHE A 19 -11.35 3.48 -8.48
CA PHE A 19 -11.15 2.44 -9.48
C PHE A 19 -12.48 1.96 -10.06
N ASP A 20 -13.42 1.54 -9.21
CA ASP A 20 -14.78 1.12 -9.57
C ASP A 20 -15.61 2.34 -9.99
N ARG A 21 -15.72 2.57 -11.30
CA ARG A 21 -16.35 3.79 -11.84
C ARG A 21 -17.83 3.62 -12.08
N ASP A 22 -18.28 2.40 -12.36
CA ASP A 22 -19.69 2.11 -12.54
C ASP A 22 -20.40 1.75 -11.22
N GLY A 23 -19.64 1.53 -10.15
CA GLY A 23 -20.14 1.26 -8.82
C GLY A 23 -20.71 -0.15 -8.68
N ASP A 24 -20.29 -1.09 -9.53
CA ASP A 24 -20.77 -2.47 -9.51
C ASP A 24 -20.15 -3.32 -8.39
N GLY A 25 -19.16 -2.77 -7.67
CA GLY A 25 -18.48 -3.42 -6.58
C GLY A 25 -17.29 -4.30 -7.00
N SER A 26 -16.86 -4.20 -8.26
CA SER A 26 -15.78 -4.98 -8.85
C SER A 26 -14.88 -4.06 -9.70
N ILE A 27 -13.57 -4.26 -9.67
CA ILE A 27 -12.65 -3.51 -10.54
C ILE A 27 -12.28 -4.39 -11.72
N THR A 28 -12.73 -3.97 -12.90
CA THR A 28 -12.37 -4.65 -14.15
C THR A 28 -11.01 -4.19 -14.69
N THR A 29 -10.41 -4.97 -15.61
CA THR A 29 -9.15 -4.60 -16.28
C THR A 29 -9.24 -3.22 -16.96
N LYS A 30 -10.42 -2.88 -17.49
CA LYS A 30 -10.67 -1.59 -18.15
C LYS A 30 -10.64 -0.42 -17.17
N GLU A 31 -11.22 -0.61 -16.00
CA GLU A 31 -11.28 0.40 -14.95
C GLU A 31 -9.91 0.63 -14.33
N LEU A 32 -9.22 -0.46 -13.97
CA LEU A 32 -7.83 -0.43 -13.53
C LEU A 32 -6.95 0.31 -14.55
N GLY A 33 -7.05 -0.05 -15.83
CA GLY A 33 -6.30 0.60 -16.90
C GLY A 33 -6.64 2.09 -17.07
N THR A 34 -7.89 2.48 -16.84
CA THR A 34 -8.32 3.89 -16.91
C THR A 34 -7.70 4.71 -15.79
N VAL A 35 -7.64 4.17 -14.57
CA VAL A 35 -7.00 4.84 -13.44
C VAL A 35 -5.48 4.89 -13.63
N MET A 36 -4.83 3.79 -14.01
CA MET A 36 -3.37 3.77 -14.23
C MET A 36 -2.94 4.78 -15.30
N ARG A 37 -3.73 4.92 -16.38
CA ARG A 37 -3.53 5.98 -17.40
C ARG A 37 -3.74 7.38 -16.87
N SER A 38 -4.70 7.58 -15.97
CA SER A 38 -4.91 8.87 -15.31
C SER A 38 -3.75 9.23 -14.37
N LEU A 39 -3.05 8.24 -13.83
CA LEU A 39 -1.83 8.39 -13.02
C LEU A 39 -0.55 8.52 -13.87
N GLY A 40 -0.67 8.56 -15.21
CA GLY A 40 0.46 8.70 -16.13
C GLY A 40 1.19 7.41 -16.47
N GLN A 41 0.70 6.25 -16.03
CA GLN A 41 1.21 4.94 -16.44
C GLN A 41 0.44 4.42 -17.65
N ASN A 42 1.09 3.65 -18.53
CA ASN A 42 0.44 3.16 -19.74
C ASN A 42 0.58 1.63 -19.87
N PRO A 43 -0.03 0.86 -18.94
CA PRO A 43 0.06 -0.59 -18.96
C PRO A 43 -0.68 -1.17 -20.16
N THR A 44 -0.17 -2.29 -20.66
CA THR A 44 -0.80 -3.12 -21.69
C THR A 44 -1.96 -3.94 -21.12
N GLU A 45 -2.85 -4.42 -21.99
CA GLU A 45 -3.95 -5.30 -21.54
C GLU A 45 -3.44 -6.60 -20.90
N ALA A 46 -2.30 -7.12 -21.36
CA ALA A 46 -1.66 -8.30 -20.76
C ALA A 46 -1.18 -8.00 -19.34
N GLU A 47 -0.49 -6.88 -19.12
CA GLU A 47 -0.05 -6.47 -17.78
C GLU A 47 -1.25 -6.22 -16.85
N LEU A 48 -2.33 -5.61 -17.34
CA LEU A 48 -3.54 -5.40 -16.56
C LEU A 48 -4.22 -6.74 -16.20
N ALA A 49 -4.27 -7.68 -17.15
CA ALA A 49 -4.81 -9.01 -16.91
C ALA A 49 -3.96 -9.78 -15.91
N ASP A 50 -2.63 -9.72 -16.03
CA ASP A 50 -1.70 -10.35 -15.08
C ASP A 50 -1.88 -9.75 -13.67
N MET A 51 -1.98 -8.42 -13.56
CA MET A 51 -2.25 -7.74 -12.29
C MET A 51 -3.56 -8.19 -11.66
N ILE A 52 -4.64 -8.29 -12.45
CA ILE A 52 -5.93 -8.79 -11.93
C ILE A 52 -5.81 -10.26 -11.52
N ASN A 53 -5.22 -11.12 -12.36
CA ASN A 53 -5.08 -12.55 -12.08
C ASN A 53 -4.22 -12.85 -10.84
N GLU A 54 -3.29 -11.96 -10.47
CA GLU A 54 -2.52 -12.09 -9.22
C GLU A 54 -3.37 -11.90 -7.96
N ILE A 55 -4.51 -11.21 -8.09
CA ILE A 55 -5.36 -10.75 -6.99
C ILE A 55 -6.69 -11.50 -6.96
N ASP A 56 -7.22 -11.79 -8.15
CA ASP A 56 -8.46 -12.53 -8.40
C ASP A 56 -8.30 -13.99 -7.97
N THR A 57 -8.70 -14.25 -6.73
CA THR A 57 -8.64 -15.58 -6.12
C THR A 57 -9.83 -16.43 -6.50
N ASN A 58 -10.95 -15.78 -6.86
CA ASN A 58 -12.20 -16.43 -7.18
C ASN A 58 -12.36 -16.74 -8.69
N GLY A 59 -11.48 -16.21 -9.55
CA GLY A 59 -11.45 -16.42 -10.98
C GLY A 59 -12.54 -15.67 -11.74
N SER A 60 -13.04 -14.56 -11.20
CA SER A 60 -14.09 -13.74 -11.83
C SER A 60 -13.60 -12.90 -13.00
N GLY A 61 -12.28 -12.70 -13.12
CA GLY A 61 -11.65 -11.76 -14.06
C GLY A 61 -11.78 -10.30 -13.65
N ALA A 62 -12.18 -10.04 -12.40
CA ALA A 62 -12.27 -8.73 -11.78
C ALA A 62 -11.80 -8.81 -10.32
N ILE A 63 -11.50 -7.67 -9.71
CA ILE A 63 -11.10 -7.61 -8.30
C ILE A 63 -12.32 -7.17 -7.48
N ASP A 64 -12.81 -8.03 -6.60
CA ASP A 64 -13.87 -7.64 -5.67
C ASP A 64 -13.32 -6.83 -4.47
N PHE A 65 -14.20 -6.16 -3.73
CA PHE A 65 -13.79 -5.37 -2.57
C PHE A 65 -13.03 -6.20 -1.50
N PRO A 66 -13.47 -7.42 -1.13
CA PRO A 66 -12.67 -8.31 -0.28
C PRO A 66 -11.25 -8.61 -0.78
N GLU A 67 -11.08 -8.90 -2.07
CA GLU A 67 -9.79 -9.18 -2.72
C GLU A 67 -8.90 -7.94 -2.74
N PHE A 68 -9.50 -6.76 -2.99
CA PHE A 68 -8.80 -5.48 -2.89
C PHE A 68 -8.29 -5.22 -1.47
N LEU A 69 -9.10 -5.52 -0.44
CA LEU A 69 -8.67 -5.39 0.96
C LEU A 69 -7.50 -6.33 1.29
N ILE A 70 -7.51 -7.56 0.77
CA ILE A 70 -6.40 -8.52 0.95
C ILE A 70 -5.12 -7.97 0.31
N LEU A 71 -5.22 -7.41 -0.90
CA LEU A 71 -4.08 -6.77 -1.55
C LEU A 71 -3.57 -5.58 -0.74
N MET A 72 -4.45 -4.68 -0.31
CA MET A 72 -4.05 -3.50 0.44
C MET A 72 -3.48 -3.85 1.80
N ALA A 73 -4.05 -4.84 2.50
CA ALA A 73 -3.50 -5.38 3.73
C ALA A 73 -2.12 -6.01 3.53
N ARG A 74 -1.90 -6.73 2.42
CA ARG A 74 -0.59 -7.29 2.07
C ARG A 74 0.43 -6.20 1.74
N LYS A 75 0.04 -5.21 0.94
CA LYS A 75 0.86 -4.04 0.57
C LYS A 75 1.20 -3.16 1.77
N MET A 76 0.28 -2.94 2.71
CA MET A 76 0.57 -2.25 3.96
C MET A 76 1.55 -3.05 4.81
N LYS A 77 1.41 -4.38 4.86
CA LYS A 77 2.36 -5.25 5.57
C LYS A 77 3.74 -5.28 4.90
N GLU A 78 3.80 -5.06 3.59
CA GLU A 78 5.04 -4.91 2.80
C GLU A 78 5.62 -3.48 2.88
N GLY A 79 4.79 -2.46 3.09
CA GLY A 79 5.18 -1.05 3.29
C GLY A 79 5.63 -0.76 4.72
N ASP A 80 4.89 -1.21 5.73
CA ASP A 80 5.34 -1.35 7.12
C ASP A 80 6.20 -2.61 7.29
N THR A 81 7.00 -2.97 6.28
CA THR A 81 7.96 -4.05 6.48
C THR A 81 8.86 -3.67 7.63
N GLU A 82 9.17 -4.66 8.47
CA GLU A 82 10.23 -4.57 9.47
C GLU A 82 11.49 -3.95 8.84
N GLU A 83 11.72 -4.12 7.54
CA GLU A 83 12.78 -3.48 6.77
C GLU A 83 12.68 -1.94 6.72
N GLU A 84 11.54 -1.33 6.42
CA GLU A 84 11.40 0.14 6.43
C GLU A 84 11.50 0.69 7.86
N LEU A 85 10.89 0.01 8.84
CA LEU A 85 10.99 0.37 10.25
C LEU A 85 12.42 0.19 10.78
N VAL A 86 13.15 -0.85 10.37
CA VAL A 86 14.56 -1.09 10.70
C VAL A 86 15.46 -0.09 10.00
N GLN A 87 15.18 0.29 8.75
CA GLN A 87 15.92 1.36 8.08
C GLN A 87 15.70 2.69 8.79
N ALA A 88 14.46 3.03 9.13
CA ALA A 88 14.15 4.19 9.96
C ALA A 88 14.86 4.10 11.32
N PHE A 89 14.82 2.94 11.99
CA PHE A 89 15.52 2.72 13.27
C PHE A 89 17.04 2.88 13.12
N LYS A 90 17.65 2.38 12.04
CA LYS A 90 19.08 2.55 11.73
C LYS A 90 19.48 3.99 11.43
N VAL A 91 18.55 4.82 10.97
CA VAL A 91 18.80 6.27 10.84
C VAL A 91 18.96 6.91 12.22
N PHE A 92 18.31 6.37 13.25
CA PHE A 92 18.42 6.83 14.64
C PHE A 92 19.54 6.12 15.42
N ASP A 93 19.65 4.79 15.33
CA ASP A 93 20.66 3.93 15.97
C ASP A 93 21.99 4.01 15.19
N ARG A 94 22.83 4.96 15.62
CA ARG A 94 24.00 5.39 14.86
C ARG A 94 25.20 4.51 15.14
N ASP A 95 25.25 3.89 16.31
CA ASP A 95 26.27 2.92 16.67
C ASP A 95 25.92 1.49 16.22
N GLY A 96 24.68 1.27 15.75
CA GLY A 96 24.21 0.01 15.19
C GLY A 96 24.06 -1.09 16.24
N ASN A 97 23.85 -0.70 17.50
CA ASN A 97 23.74 -1.63 18.63
C ASN A 97 22.33 -2.27 18.74
N GLY A 98 21.37 -1.83 17.92
CA GLY A 98 19.98 -2.28 17.89
C GLY A 98 19.03 -1.50 18.82
N PHE A 99 19.51 -0.47 19.52
CA PHE A 99 18.77 0.32 20.50
C PHE A 99 19.07 1.83 20.34
N ILE A 100 18.02 2.63 20.18
CA ILE A 100 18.17 4.09 20.12
C ILE A 100 18.35 4.66 21.53
N SER A 101 19.53 5.15 21.85
CA SER A 101 19.80 5.84 23.10
C SER A 101 19.22 7.26 23.12
N ALA A 102 19.01 7.81 24.31
CA ALA A 102 18.53 9.19 24.47
C ALA A 102 19.46 10.25 23.83
N GLN A 103 20.75 9.93 23.68
CA GLN A 103 21.71 10.80 22.99
C GLN A 103 21.54 10.74 21.46
N GLU A 104 21.30 9.56 20.91
CA GLU A 104 21.06 9.35 19.48
C GLU A 104 19.76 9.98 19.01
N LEU A 105 18.68 9.80 19.78
CA LEU A 105 17.39 10.45 19.52
C LEU A 105 17.53 11.98 19.49
N ARG A 106 18.28 12.54 20.46
CA ARG A 106 18.53 13.99 20.55
C ARG A 106 19.37 14.50 19.38
N HIS A 107 20.35 13.72 18.94
CA HIS A 107 21.21 14.11 17.82
C HIS A 107 20.44 14.19 16.50
N VAL A 108 19.58 13.20 16.22
CA VAL A 108 18.74 13.21 15.02
C VAL A 108 17.67 14.29 15.09
N MET A 109 17.02 14.49 16.24
CA MET A 109 16.02 15.56 16.43
C MET A 109 16.61 16.97 16.29
N THR A 110 17.87 17.17 16.65
CA THR A 110 18.56 18.47 16.47
C THR A 110 18.89 18.73 15.00
N ASN A 111 19.21 17.68 14.23
CA ASN A 111 19.50 17.80 12.79
C ASN A 111 18.26 17.84 11.89
N LEU A 112 17.14 17.24 12.33
CA LEU A 112 15.89 17.20 11.56
C LEU A 112 15.05 18.48 11.73
N GLY A 113 15.37 19.30 12.74
CA GLY A 113 14.67 20.55 13.05
C GLY A 113 15.29 21.83 12.46
N GLU A 114 16.41 21.76 11.75
CA GLU A 114 16.96 22.92 11.04
C GLU A 114 16.67 22.85 9.53
N LYS A 115 15.47 23.33 9.17
CA LYS A 115 15.25 24.19 8.01
C LYS A 115 13.99 25.03 8.18
#